data_AF-A0A3M1P5W3-F1
#
_entry.id   AF-A0A3M1P5W3-F1
#
_cell.length_a   1.000
_cell.length_b   1.000
_cell.length_c   1.000
_cell.angle_alpha   90.00
_cell.angle_beta   90.00
_cell.angle_gamma   90.00
#
_symmetry.space_group_name_H-M   'P 1'
#
loop_
_entity.id
_entity.type
_entity.pdbx_description
1 polymer ?
#
loop_
_entity_poly.entity_id
_entity_poly.type
_entity_poly.pdbx_seq_one_letter_code
_entity_poly.pdbx_strand_id
1 'polypeptide(L)'
;MNTRERISFSPGFYKVTTIGLLVLILFWGLWQSVVRNGAEEDGKDTLSAPDIGADAPIPVRTAKAFRGDLVVRITTSGKTRAVRQVVFHAEVPGRVRRVPVREGQAVRRGALLFQLEDEDYRL
;
A
#
# COMPACT_ATOMS: atom_id res chain seq x y z
N MET A 1 -18.56 25.75 -69.22
CA MET A 1 -17.24 25.09 -69.22
C MET A 1 -16.60 25.32 -67.86
N ASN A 2 -16.47 24.24 -67.08
CA ASN A 2 -15.67 24.04 -65.85
C ASN A 2 -15.94 24.85 -64.55
N THR A 3 -16.73 24.21 -63.68
CA THR A 3 -16.36 23.72 -62.32
C THR A 3 -15.29 24.49 -61.53
N ARG A 4 -15.65 25.02 -60.33
CA ARG A 4 -15.01 24.73 -59.02
C ARG A 4 -15.97 25.07 -57.86
N GLU A 5 -15.86 24.26 -56.82
CA GLU A 5 -16.86 23.96 -55.80
C GLU A 5 -17.12 25.09 -54.79
N ARG A 6 -18.39 25.23 -54.39
CA ARG A 6 -18.79 26.01 -53.21
C ARG A 6 -18.60 25.15 -51.96
N ILE A 7 -17.54 25.41 -51.19
CA ILE A 7 -17.39 24.83 -49.84
C ILE A 7 -18.02 25.79 -48.83
N SER A 8 -19.22 25.42 -48.38
CA SER A 8 -19.93 26.04 -47.27
C SER A 8 -19.29 25.57 -45.96
N PHE A 9 -18.53 26.44 -45.28
CA PHE A 9 -17.93 26.15 -43.99
C PHE A 9 -18.93 26.42 -42.85
N SER A 10 -19.25 25.37 -42.10
CA SER A 10 -20.21 25.38 -41.00
C SER A 10 -19.61 26.01 -39.72
N PRO A 11 -20.47 26.51 -38.81
CA PRO A 11 -20.06 27.22 -37.60
C PRO A 11 -19.24 26.42 -36.56
N GLY A 12 -18.96 25.15 -36.83
CA GLY A 12 -18.09 24.30 -36.00
C GLY A 12 -16.64 24.25 -36.46
N PHE A 13 -16.34 24.61 -37.72
CA PHE A 13 -15.03 24.35 -38.31
C PHE A 13 -13.93 25.26 -37.77
N TYR A 14 -14.24 26.55 -37.54
CA TYR A 14 -13.29 27.52 -36.98
C TYR A 14 -12.89 27.20 -35.54
N LYS A 15 -13.78 26.61 -34.72
CA LYS A 15 -13.44 26.20 -33.35
C LYS A 15 -12.38 25.10 -33.33
N VAL A 16 -12.53 24.11 -34.21
CA VAL A 16 -11.56 23.01 -34.36
C VAL A 16 -10.22 23.50 -34.89
N THR A 17 -10.23 24.46 -35.84
CA THR A 17 -8.98 25.05 -36.35
C THR A 17 -8.28 25.91 -35.30
N THR A 18 -9.01 26.71 -34.49
CA THR A 18 -8.40 27.48 -33.39
C THR A 18 -7.79 26.59 -32.30
N ILE A 19 -8.47 25.49 -31.92
CA ILE A 19 -7.95 24.55 -30.92
C ILE A 19 -6.70 23.84 -31.47
N GLY A 20 -6.73 23.43 -32.75
CA GLY A 20 -5.57 22.81 -33.40
C GLY A 20 -4.36 23.73 -33.43
N LEU A 21 -4.56 25.02 -33.75
CA LEU A 21 -3.48 26.01 -33.81
C LEU A 21 -2.90 26.32 -32.42
N LEU A 22 -3.75 26.36 -31.38
CA LEU A 22 -3.32 26.52 -29.99
C LEU A 22 -2.46 25.34 -29.50
N VAL A 23 -2.86 24.10 -29.83
CA VAL A 23 -2.09 22.89 -29.49
C VAL A 23 -0.76 22.86 -30.25
N LEU A 24 -0.72 23.30 -31.51
CA LEU A 24 0.51 23.34 -32.31
C LEU A 24 1.52 24.37 -31.76
N ILE A 25 1.06 25.53 -31.29
CA ILE A 25 1.91 26.53 -30.63
C ILE A 25 2.41 26.04 -29.27
N LEU A 26 1.53 25.41 -28.48
CA LEU A 26 1.92 24.79 -27.21
C LEU A 26 2.94 23.67 -27.40
N PHE A 27 2.75 22.84 -28.43
CA PHE A 27 3.65 21.74 -28.77
C PHE A 27 4.99 22.26 -29.29
N TRP A 28 4.99 23.30 -30.14
CA TRP A 28 6.20 23.98 -30.58
C TRP A 28 6.97 24.59 -29.40
N GLY A 29 6.27 25.26 -28.47
CA GLY A 29 6.85 25.86 -27.27
C GLY A 29 7.43 24.81 -26.31
N LEU A 30 6.72 23.70 -26.09
CA LEU A 30 7.22 22.60 -25.26
C LEU A 30 8.40 21.88 -25.92
N TRP A 31 8.36 21.65 -27.24
CA TRP A 31 9.44 20.98 -27.96
C TRP A 31 10.71 21.84 -28.01
N GLN A 32 10.57 23.16 -28.19
CA GLN A 32 11.70 24.09 -28.07
C GLN A 32 12.30 24.08 -26.66
N SER A 33 11.48 23.92 -25.61
CA SER A 33 11.98 23.77 -24.25
C SER A 33 12.73 22.45 -24.07
N VAL A 34 12.16 21.31 -24.49
CA VAL A 34 12.81 19.99 -24.32
C VAL A 34 14.09 19.86 -25.16
N VAL A 35 14.11 20.38 -26.39
CA VAL A 35 15.30 20.31 -27.26
C VAL A 35 16.38 21.33 -26.87
N ARG A 36 16.02 22.49 -26.31
CA ARG A 36 17.00 23.47 -25.81
C ARG A 36 17.51 23.14 -24.40
N ASN A 37 16.76 22.36 -23.62
CA ASN A 37 17.20 21.83 -22.32
C ASN A 37 18.12 20.59 -22.46
N GLY A 38 18.54 20.26 -23.69
CA GLY A 38 19.43 19.14 -24.01
C GLY A 38 20.80 19.57 -24.54
N ALA A 39 21.33 20.71 -24.08
CA ALA A 39 22.69 21.15 -24.39
C ALA A 39 23.36 21.79 -23.17
N GLU A 40 23.68 20.95 -22.20
CA GLU A 40 24.71 21.24 -21.19
C GLU A 40 25.55 19.96 -21.03
N GLU A 41 26.33 19.69 -22.09
CA GLU A 41 27.60 18.98 -21.98
C GLU A 41 28.70 19.99 -22.31
N ASP A 42 29.21 20.66 -21.29
CA ASP A 42 30.56 21.18 -21.29
C ASP A 42 31.47 20.20 -20.56
N GLY A 43 32.19 19.44 -21.40
CA GLY A 43 33.07 18.37 -21.01
C GLY A 43 34.10 18.76 -19.96
N LYS A 44 34.41 17.77 -19.12
CA LYS A 44 35.77 17.33 -18.82
C LYS A 44 35.69 16.10 -17.94
N ASP A 45 35.44 14.96 -18.56
CA ASP A 45 35.78 13.64 -18.05
C ASP A 45 37.31 13.46 -18.19
N THR A 46 38.06 14.43 -17.69
CA THR A 46 39.41 14.14 -17.26
C THR A 46 39.20 13.57 -15.87
N LEU A 47 39.56 12.30 -15.70
CA LEU A 47 39.88 11.75 -14.39
C LEU A 47 41.08 12.52 -13.84
N SER A 48 40.88 13.79 -13.50
CA SER A 48 41.71 14.49 -12.56
C SER A 48 41.39 13.81 -11.24
N ALA A 49 42.28 12.89 -10.84
CA ALA A 49 42.47 12.65 -9.43
C ALA A 49 42.46 14.04 -8.76
N PRO A 50 41.65 14.28 -7.70
CA PRO A 50 41.70 15.55 -7.03
C PRO A 50 43.16 15.80 -6.70
N ASP A 51 43.67 16.93 -7.16
CA ASP A 51 44.97 17.44 -6.74
C ASP A 51 44.78 17.71 -5.25
N ILE A 52 44.98 16.69 -4.43
CA ILE A 52 45.01 16.80 -2.97
C ILE A 52 46.34 17.49 -2.69
N GLY A 53 46.39 18.78 -3.01
CA GLY A 53 47.27 19.69 -2.31
C GLY A 53 47.05 19.42 -0.84
N ALA A 54 48.14 19.25 -0.09
CA ALA A 54 48.15 18.82 1.31
C ALA A 54 47.40 19.78 2.28
N ASP A 55 46.63 20.72 1.75
CA ASP A 55 45.92 21.80 2.43
C ASP A 55 44.44 21.90 2.02
N ALA A 56 43.91 20.97 1.20
CA ALA A 56 42.49 20.93 0.90
C ALA A 56 41.69 20.30 2.07
N PRO A 57 40.72 21.00 2.68
CA PRO A 57 39.99 20.50 3.83
C PRO A 57 39.11 19.31 3.47
N ILE A 58 39.25 18.22 4.21
CA ILE A 58 38.49 16.99 4.02
C ILE A 58 37.09 17.16 4.62
N PRO A 59 36.01 17.02 3.83
CA PRO A 59 34.65 17.15 4.35
C PRO A 59 34.33 15.98 5.28
N VAL A 60 33.82 16.29 6.49
CA VAL A 60 33.43 15.28 7.50
C VAL A 60 31.99 15.48 7.95
N ARG A 61 31.34 14.37 8.34
CA ARG A 61 29.99 14.40 8.94
C ARG A 61 30.12 14.39 10.46
N THR A 62 29.42 15.31 11.12
CA THR A 62 29.37 15.40 12.58
C THR A 62 27.93 15.39 13.08
N ALA A 63 27.74 15.02 14.35
CA ALA A 63 26.46 15.12 15.05
C ALA A 63 26.70 15.71 16.44
N LYS A 64 25.74 16.48 16.95
CA LYS A 64 25.83 17.04 18.31
C LYS A 64 25.64 15.92 19.33
N ALA A 65 26.60 15.79 20.25
CA ALA A 65 26.46 14.86 21.37
C ALA A 65 25.39 15.38 22.35
N PHE A 66 24.54 14.47 22.83
CA PHE A 66 23.54 14.75 23.86
C PHE A 66 23.45 13.56 24.81
N ARG A 67 23.02 13.83 26.04
CA ARG A 67 22.67 12.78 27.01
C ARG A 67 21.18 12.50 26.88
N GLY A 68 20.82 11.22 26.84
CA GLY A 68 19.44 10.75 26.78
C GLY A 68 19.37 9.25 26.98
N ASP A 69 18.16 8.72 27.04
CA ASP A 69 17.95 7.29 27.25
C ASP A 69 18.26 6.48 25.99
N LEU A 70 19.00 5.38 26.17
CA LEU A 70 19.20 4.38 25.13
C LEU A 70 18.08 3.34 25.21
N VAL A 71 17.08 3.47 24.35
CA VAL A 71 15.96 2.52 24.31
C VAL A 71 16.35 1.27 23.52
N VAL A 72 16.60 0.17 24.24
CA VAL A 72 16.78 -1.16 23.64
C VAL A 72 15.41 -1.82 23.46
N ARG A 73 15.08 -2.21 22.23
CA ARG A 73 13.84 -2.92 21.91
C ARG A 73 14.12 -4.41 21.77
N ILE A 74 13.40 -5.24 22.51
CA ILE A 74 13.42 -6.70 22.39
C ILE A 74 12.09 -7.12 21.78
N THR A 75 12.13 -7.75 20.60
CA THR A 75 10.93 -8.28 19.93
C THR A 75 10.78 -9.75 20.27
N THR A 76 9.65 -10.13 20.85
CA THR A 76 9.33 -11.52 21.18
C THR A 76 7.93 -11.89 20.69
N SER A 77 7.72 -13.16 20.38
CA SER A 77 6.42 -13.72 20.01
C SER A 77 5.81 -14.48 21.19
N GLY A 78 4.54 -14.21 21.51
CA GLY A 78 3.77 -14.94 22.51
C GLY A 78 2.57 -15.66 21.90
N LYS A 79 2.03 -16.67 22.60
CA LYS A 79 0.75 -17.31 22.27
C LYS A 79 -0.30 -16.92 23.30
N THR A 80 -1.47 -16.48 22.85
CA THR A 80 -2.62 -16.20 23.71
C THR A 80 -3.41 -17.47 24.01
N ARG A 81 -3.91 -17.61 25.24
CA ARG A 81 -4.83 -18.69 25.65
C ARG A 81 -6.01 -18.11 26.39
N ALA A 82 -7.10 -18.88 26.46
CA ALA A 82 -8.25 -18.54 27.26
C ALA A 82 -7.85 -18.44 28.75
N VAL A 83 -8.36 -17.41 29.43
CA VAL A 83 -8.17 -17.23 30.88
C VAL A 83 -8.81 -18.38 31.67
N ARG A 84 -9.93 -18.91 31.16
CA ARG A 84 -10.64 -20.06 31.73
C ARG A 84 -11.00 -21.04 30.63
N GLN A 85 -10.62 -22.30 30.83
CA GLN A 85 -11.00 -23.42 29.98
C GLN A 85 -11.62 -24.49 30.87
N VAL A 86 -12.79 -25.00 30.48
CA VAL A 86 -13.52 -26.04 31.22
C VAL A 86 -13.82 -27.16 30.25
N VAL A 87 -13.50 -28.39 30.67
CA VAL A 87 -13.87 -29.61 29.95
C VAL A 87 -15.04 -30.24 30.71
N PHE A 88 -16.14 -30.48 30.01
CA PHE A 88 -17.32 -31.11 30.59
C PHE A 88 -17.28 -32.62 30.35
N HIS A 89 -17.56 -33.37 31.40
CA HIS A 89 -17.73 -34.82 31.35
C HIS A 89 -19.18 -35.16 31.68
N ALA A 90 -19.71 -36.19 31.03
CA ALA A 90 -21.00 -36.74 31.41
C ALA A 90 -20.87 -37.46 32.76
N GLU A 91 -21.87 -37.29 33.62
CA GLU A 91 -21.92 -37.96 34.93
C GLU A 91 -22.21 -39.45 34.79
N VAL A 92 -23.02 -39.82 33.79
CA VAL A 92 -23.38 -41.20 33.48
C VAL A 92 -22.94 -41.57 32.06
N PRO A 93 -22.55 -42.83 31.81
CA PRO A 93 -22.36 -43.34 30.46
C PRO A 93 -23.71 -43.40 29.74
N GLY A 94 -23.73 -43.05 28.45
CA GLY A 94 -24.95 -43.10 27.66
C GLY A 94 -24.74 -42.65 26.22
N ARG A 95 -25.77 -42.81 25.39
CA ARG A 95 -25.77 -42.35 24.00
C ARG A 95 -26.14 -40.87 23.93
N VAL A 96 -25.49 -40.12 23.05
CA VAL A 96 -25.85 -38.71 22.80
C VAL A 96 -27.11 -38.66 21.94
N ARG A 97 -28.19 -38.07 22.47
CA ARG A 97 -29.46 -37.85 21.77
C ARG A 97 -29.40 -36.64 20.84
N ARG A 98 -28.82 -35.53 21.28
CA ARG A 98 -28.65 -34.30 20.47
C ARG A 98 -27.53 -33.39 20.96
N VAL A 99 -26.98 -32.59 20.04
CA VAL A 99 -25.99 -31.54 20.30
C VAL A 99 -26.51 -30.23 19.69
N PRO A 100 -27.17 -29.35 20.45
CA PRO A 100 -27.78 -28.12 19.94
C PRO A 100 -26.80 -26.94 19.76
N VAL A 101 -25.49 -27.17 19.87
CA VAL A 101 -24.46 -26.14 19.74
C VAL A 101 -23.50 -26.46 18.60
N ARG A 102 -22.87 -25.42 18.05
CA ARG A 102 -21.83 -25.54 17.02
C ARG A 102 -20.49 -25.08 17.54
N GLU A 103 -19.41 -25.52 16.89
CA GLU A 103 -18.07 -25.05 17.19
C GLU A 103 -17.95 -23.52 17.03
N GLY A 104 -17.27 -22.87 17.98
CA GLY A 104 -17.13 -21.41 18.02
C GLY A 104 -18.40 -20.65 18.47
N GLN A 105 -19.52 -21.33 18.72
CA GLN A 105 -20.75 -20.69 19.18
C GLN A 105 -20.60 -20.17 20.61
N ALA A 106 -20.94 -18.88 20.83
CA ALA A 106 -21.02 -18.32 22.16
C ALA A 106 -22.23 -18.87 22.92
N VAL A 107 -22.02 -19.28 24.17
CA VAL A 107 -23.05 -19.84 25.06
C VAL A 107 -23.05 -19.11 26.40
N ARG A 108 -24.22 -19.04 27.04
CA ARG A 108 -24.37 -18.49 28.39
C ARG A 108 -24.26 -19.60 29.43
N ARG A 109 -23.99 -19.23 30.68
CA ARG A 109 -24.04 -20.18 31.81
C ARG A 109 -25.42 -20.86 31.86
N GLY A 110 -25.43 -22.18 32.01
CA GLY A 110 -26.65 -22.98 32.04
C GLY A 110 -27.23 -23.32 30.66
N ALA A 111 -26.58 -22.93 29.57
CA ALA A 111 -27.00 -23.36 28.23
C ALA A 111 -26.82 -24.87 28.06
N LEU A 112 -27.78 -25.51 27.38
CA LEU A 112 -27.72 -26.92 27.02
C LEU A 112 -26.65 -27.14 25.95
N LEU A 113 -25.61 -27.92 26.26
CA LEU A 113 -24.52 -28.23 25.32
C LEU A 113 -24.75 -29.54 24.57
N PHE A 114 -25.25 -30.56 25.26
CA PHE A 114 -25.65 -31.85 24.68
C PHE A 114 -26.70 -32.50 25.58
N GLN A 115 -27.45 -33.44 25.03
CA GLN A 115 -28.42 -34.23 25.77
C GLN A 115 -28.11 -35.72 25.57
N LEU A 116 -28.11 -36.47 26.67
CA LEU A 116 -28.02 -37.92 26.66
C LEU A 116 -29.42 -38.55 26.57
N GLU A 117 -29.46 -39.76 26.04
CA GLU A 117 -30.64 -40.63 26.08
C GLU A 117 -30.89 -41.09 27.53
N ASP A 118 -32.14 -41.00 28.00
CA ASP A 118 -32.52 -41.19 29.41
C ASP A 118 -33.35 -42.46 29.66
N GLU A 119 -33.57 -43.31 28.66
CA GLU A 119 -34.48 -44.47 28.76
C GLU A 119 -34.12 -45.43 29.89
N ASP A 120 -32.83 -45.76 30.07
CA ASP A 120 -32.35 -46.70 31.08
C ASP A 120 -32.43 -46.15 32.53
N TYR A 121 -32.72 -44.86 32.71
CA TYR A 121 -32.66 -44.16 34.01
C TYR A 121 -34.02 -43.66 34.54
N ARG A 122 -35.15 -43.96 33.87
CA ARG A 122 -36.49 -43.45 34.22
C ARG A 122 -37.36 -44.40 35.08
N LEU A 123 -36.73 -45.24 35.90
CA LEU A 123 -37.41 -46.24 36.75
C LEU A 123 -38.51 -45.64 37.65
#